data_AF-A0A0F7W9Q7-F1
#
_entry.id   AF-A0A0F7W9Q7-F1
#
_cell.length_a   1.000
_cell.length_b   1.000
_cell.length_c   1.000
_cell.angle_alpha   90.00
_cell.angle_beta   90.00
_cell.angle_gamma   90.00
#
_symmetry.space_group_name_H-M   'P 1'
#
loop_
_entity.id
_entity.type
_entity.pdbx_description
1 polymer ?
#
loop_
_entity_poly.entity_id
_entity_poly.type
_entity_poly.pdbx_seq_one_letter_code
_entity_poly.pdbx_strand_id
1 'polypeptide(L)' 'MYEMCVGPEKPGGALVWHVMAKQAAATLCGQRLAARIEASRAERARHCPDCMASFAELMTSTPH' A
#
# COMPACT_ATOMS: atom_id res chain seq x y z
N MET A 1 10.54 -0.12 8.45
CA MET A 1 10.55 0.87 7.35
C MET A 1 9.52 0.43 6.33
N TYR A 2 8.55 1.28 6.01
CA TYR A 2 7.45 0.97 5.10
C TYR A 2 7.78 1.52 3.71
N GLU A 3 7.37 0.83 2.67
CA GLU A 3 7.47 1.25 1.28
C GLU A 3 6.08 1.42 0.67
N MET A 4 5.96 2.32 -0.30
CA MET A 4 4.73 2.55 -1.03
C MET A 4 4.84 1.86 -2.38
N CYS A 5 3.91 0.95 -2.66
CA CYS A 5 3.83 0.23 -3.93
C CYS A 5 2.48 0.51 -4.58
N VAL A 6 2.50 0.72 -5.89
CA VAL A 6 1.28 0.92 -6.67
C VAL A 6 0.73 -0.42 -7.09
N GLY A 7 -0.58 -0.57 -6.97
CA GLY A 7 -1.29 -1.69 -7.56
C GLY A 7 -2.78 -1.45 -7.67
N PRO A 8 -3.51 -2.39 -8.28
CA PRO A 8 -4.94 -2.25 -8.46
C PRO A 8 -5.68 -2.48 -7.13
N GLU A 9 -6.66 -1.63 -6.80
CA GLU A 9 -7.50 -1.73 -5.58
C GLU A 9 -8.24 -3.08 -5.48
N LYS A 10 -8.53 -3.65 -6.64
CA LYS A 10 -9.20 -4.94 -6.86
C LYS A 10 -8.74 -5.51 -8.20
N PRO A 11 -8.87 -6.81 -8.48
CA PRO A 11 -8.54 -7.36 -9.79
C PRO A 11 -9.25 -6.59 -10.92
N GLY A 12 -8.48 -5.95 -11.81
CA GLY A 12 -9.02 -5.10 -12.90
C GLY A 12 -9.53 -3.71 -12.46
N GLY A 13 -9.32 -3.32 -11.21
CA GLY A 13 -9.72 -2.02 -10.66
C GLY A 13 -8.75 -0.89 -10.95
N ALA A 14 -9.07 0.28 -10.41
CA ALA A 14 -8.20 1.46 -10.49
C ALA A 14 -6.89 1.20 -9.74
N LEU A 15 -5.78 1.77 -10.26
CA LEU A 15 -4.51 1.78 -9.55
C LEU A 15 -4.63 2.70 -8.33
N VAL A 16 -4.11 2.24 -7.21
CA VAL A 16 -4.03 2.94 -5.94
C VAL A 16 -2.68 2.70 -5.29
N TRP A 17 -2.28 3.61 -4.42
CA TRP A 17 -1.08 3.47 -3.62
C TRP A 17 -1.36 2.58 -2.40
N HIS A 18 -0.65 1.48 -2.32
CA HIS A 18 -0.65 0.60 -1.16
C HIS A 18 0.60 0.82 -0.33
N VAL A 19 0.43 0.71 0.98
CA VAL A 19 1.55 0.69 1.92
C VAL A 19 1.93 -0.76 2.17
N MET A 20 3.21 -1.05 2.07
CA MET A 20 3.79 -2.37 2.30
C MET A 20 4.92 -2.23 3.31
N ALA A 21 5.02 -3.12 4.29
CA ALA A 21 6.22 -3.16 5.11
C ALA A 21 7.37 -3.72 4.27
N LYS A 22 8.58 -3.15 4.38
CA LYS A 22 9.75 -3.56 3.59
C LYS A 22 10.16 -5.04 3.77
N GLN A 23 9.63 -5.71 4.80
CA GLN A 23 9.82 -7.15 5.04
C GLN A 23 8.55 -7.99 4.83
N ALA A 24 7.42 -7.37 4.45
CA ALA A 24 6.18 -8.07 4.18
C ALA A 24 6.07 -8.42 2.70
N ALA A 25 5.62 -9.65 2.42
CA ALA A 25 5.28 -10.11 1.07
C ALA A 25 3.88 -9.66 0.61
N ALA A 26 3.17 -8.91 1.45
CA ALA A 26 1.82 -8.41 1.21
C ALA A 26 1.71 -6.96 1.69
N THR A 27 0.78 -6.22 1.08
CA THR A 27 0.40 -4.87 1.52
C THR A 27 -0.29 -4.94 2.88
N LEU A 28 -0.43 -3.78 3.55
CA LEU A 28 -1.13 -3.70 4.83
C LEU A 28 -2.60 -4.13 4.75
N CYS A 29 -3.24 -3.95 3.59
CA CYS A 29 -4.62 -4.43 3.35
C CYS A 29 -4.68 -5.92 2.96
N GLY A 30 -3.57 -6.65 3.01
CA GLY A 30 -3.49 -8.08 2.71
C GLY A 30 -3.43 -8.45 1.22
N GLN A 31 -3.37 -7.47 0.31
CA GLN A 31 -3.20 -7.73 -1.12
C GLN A 31 -1.75 -8.11 -1.45
N ARG A 32 -1.57 -9.15 -2.27
CA ARG A 32 -0.27 -9.48 -2.86
C ARG A 32 -0.14 -8.78 -4.21
N LEU A 33 0.80 -7.84 -4.29
CA LEU A 33 1.14 -7.18 -5.54
C LEU A 33 2.13 -8.07 -6.31
N ALA A 34 1.64 -8.69 -7.38
CA ALA A 34 2.43 -9.62 -8.19
C ALA A 34 3.53 -8.93 -9.03
N ALA A 35 3.42 -7.62 -9.25
CA ALA A 35 4.43 -6.83 -9.92
C ALA A 35 4.43 -5.43 -9.33
N ARG A 36 5.62 -4.87 -9.05
CA ARG A 36 5.77 -3.43 -8.84
C ARG A 36 5.28 -2.76 -10.11
N ILE A 37 4.10 -2.16 -10.05
CA ILE A 37 3.65 -1.28 -11.12
C ILE A 37 4.42 0.02 -10.94
N GLU A 38 5.07 0.47 -12.01
CA GLU A 38 5.87 1.69 -12.01
C GLU A 38 5.06 2.86 -11.44
N ALA A 39 5.61 3.47 -10.39
CA ALA A 39 5.03 4.60 -9.67
C ALA A 39 4.53 5.72 -10.59
N SER A 40 5.24 5.94 -11.72
CA SER A 40 4.90 6.96 -12.72
C SER A 40 3.49 6.81 -13.30
N ARG A 41 2.94 5.59 -13.39
CA ARG A 41 1.58 5.38 -13.93
C ARG A 41 0.47 5.73 -12.93
N ALA A 42 0.83 5.89 -11.66
CA ALA A 42 -0.10 6.10 -10.56
C ALA A 42 0.28 7.29 -9.69
N GLU A 43 1.13 8.20 -10.16
CA GLU A 43 1.45 9.44 -9.44
C GLU A 43 0.20 10.22 -9.00
N ARG A 44 -0.89 10.15 -9.80
CA ARG A 44 -2.20 10.76 -9.48
C ARG A 44 -3.22 9.79 -8.86
N ALA A 45 -2.82 8.55 -8.57
CA ALA A 45 -3.69 7.57 -7.96
C ALA A 45 -3.97 7.92 -6.50
N ARG A 46 -5.17 7.55 -6.02
CA ARG A 46 -5.51 7.66 -4.60
C ARG A 46 -4.73 6.64 -3.77
N HIS A 47 -4.57 6.92 -2.50
CA HIS A 47 -4.08 5.94 -1.54
C HIS A 47 -5.18 4.96 -1.16
N CYS A 48 -4.82 3.70 -0.93
CA CYS A 48 -5.74 2.70 -0.41
C CYS A 48 -6.12 3.11 1.03
N PRO A 49 -7.42 3.36 1.32
CA PRO A 49 -7.85 3.83 2.63
C PRO A 49 -7.56 2.81 3.72
N ASP A 50 -7.65 1.52 3.39
CA ASP A 50 -7.38 0.41 4.30
C ASP A 50 -5.90 0.35 4.69
N CYS A 51 -4.99 0.46 3.72
CA CYS A 51 -3.55 0.59 3.99
C CYS A 51 -3.22 1.83 4.84
N MET A 52 -3.90 2.96 4.58
CA MET A 52 -3.70 4.18 5.35
C MET A 52 -4.21 4.05 6.79
N ALA A 53 -5.34 3.37 7.01
CA ALA A 53 -5.87 3.10 8.34
C ALA A 53 -4.90 2.23 9.15
N SER A 54 -4.47 1.08 8.61
CA SER A 54 -3.49 0.22 9.30
C SER A 54 -2.16 0.92 9.51
N PHE A 55 -1.72 1.77 8.56
CA PHE A 55 -0.51 2.56 8.74
C PHE A 55 -0.67 3.57 9.89
N ALA A 56 -1.81 4.24 9.98
CA ALA A 56 -2.10 5.15 11.08
C ALA A 56 -2.08 4.43 12.43
N GLU A 57 -2.69 3.24 12.52
CA GLU A 57 -2.65 2.38 13.72
C GLU A 57 -1.23 1.98 14.11
N LEU A 58 -0.39 1.64 13.12
CA LEU A 58 1.02 1.28 13.35
C LEU A 58 1.82 2.48 13.85
N MET A 59 1.55 3.68 13.34
CA MET A 59 2.19 4.92 13.79
C MET A 59 1.79 5.30 15.21
N THR A 60 0.51 5.15 15.58
CA THR A 60 0.04 5.37 16.96
C THR A 60 0.50 4.29 17.93
N SER A 61 0.79 3.08 17.45
CA SER A 61 1.29 1.96 18.27
C SER A 61 2.81 1.97 18.50
N THR A 62 3.53 3.01 18.06
CA THR A 62 4.96 3.16 18.35
C THR A 62 5.13 3.51 19.84
N PRO A 63 5.65 2.61 20.70
CA PRO A 63 5.92 2.97 22.09
C PRO A 63 7.11 3.93 22.12
N HIS A 64 6.96 5.02 22.88
CA HIS A 64 8.03 5.95 23.24
C HIS A 64 9.08 5.26 24.11
#